data_AF-A0A417TZA4-F1
#
_entry.id   AF-A0A417TZA4-F1
#
_cell.length_a   1.000
_cell.length_b   1.000
_cell.length_c   1.000
_cell.angle_alpha   90.00
_cell.angle_beta   90.00
_cell.angle_gamma   90.00
#
_symmetry.space_group_name_H-M   'P 1'
#
loop_
_entity.id
_entity.type
_entity.pdbx_description
1 polymer ?
#
loop_
_entity_poly.entity_id
_entity_poly.type
_entity_poly.pdbx_seq_one_letter_code
_entity_poly.pdbx_strand_id
1 'polypeptide(L)'
;MTEHYNLPILFTEEERQRYAAWGIKKEKTLLPFGIIAAIIEVLGVTALVIYLLGVRSREPYFSTFLSTWGNVIGSVSYWVTLAAMILVLKPLALLFDLIFKKPADPKMLHLEPREDGVVYHLSCKEKVLQQGKLSWEEWKQAVNPDTNRIYIEGQWLTIGANTIETIYPKEKCRPWLDRPGEKIDGTIQLATIQKNLEGYRASLEEKKREMEWLKNHG
;
A
#
# COMPACT_ATOMS: atom_id res chain seq x y z
N MET A 1 6.84 23.15 12.89
CA MET A 1 6.56 21.96 12.06
C MET A 1 6.55 20.77 12.99
N THR A 2 5.48 20.00 12.99
CA THR A 2 5.39 18.77 13.78
C THR A 2 5.87 17.63 12.90
N GLU A 3 7.10 17.16 13.15
CA GLU A 3 7.60 15.97 12.47
C GLU A 3 6.73 14.77 12.86
N HIS A 4 6.49 13.87 11.92
CA HIS A 4 5.79 12.63 12.19
C HIS A 4 6.32 11.55 11.26
N TYR A 5 6.35 10.31 11.74
CA TYR A 5 6.87 9.17 11.00
C TYR A 5 5.81 8.06 10.99
N ASN A 6 5.49 7.56 9.79
CA ASN A 6 4.54 6.46 9.58
C ASN A 6 5.31 5.20 9.18
N LEU A 7 5.45 4.26 10.12
CA LEU A 7 6.32 3.10 9.98
C LEU A 7 5.50 1.81 9.86
N PRO A 8 5.61 1.09 8.74
CA PRO A 8 5.01 -0.23 8.63
C PRO A 8 5.76 -1.24 9.51
N ILE A 9 5.00 -2.12 10.15
CA ILE A 9 5.55 -3.23 10.93
C ILE A 9 5.46 -4.49 10.08
N LEU A 10 6.57 -5.20 9.91
CA LEU A 10 6.60 -6.48 9.22
C LEU A 10 5.71 -7.49 9.93
N PHE A 11 5.00 -8.29 9.15
CA PHE A 11 4.22 -9.40 9.67
C PHE A 11 5.10 -10.35 10.48
N THR A 12 4.53 -10.85 11.57
CA THR A 12 5.08 -12.04 12.24
C THR A 12 5.02 -13.23 11.29
N GLU A 13 5.82 -14.26 11.56
CA GLU A 13 5.87 -15.46 10.72
C GLU A 13 4.46 -16.08 10.52
N GLU A 14 3.66 -16.13 11.58
CA GLU A 14 2.28 -16.65 11.52
C GLU A 14 1.35 -15.77 10.68
N GLU A 15 1.39 -14.44 10.89
CA GLU A 15 0.59 -13.49 10.11
C GLU A 15 0.97 -13.55 8.63
N ARG A 16 2.27 -13.63 8.34
CA ARG A 16 2.82 -13.78 6.99
C ARG A 16 2.29 -15.03 6.32
N GLN A 17 2.38 -16.18 6.98
CA GLN A 17 1.91 -17.45 6.40
C GLN A 17 0.40 -17.43 6.14
N ARG A 18 -0.40 -16.85 7.05
CA ARG A 18 -1.85 -16.70 6.85
C ARG A 18 -2.15 -15.79 5.67
N TYR A 19 -1.44 -14.65 5.56
CA TYR A 19 -1.59 -13.72 4.45
C TYR A 19 -1.19 -14.36 3.11
N ALA A 20 -0.04 -15.02 3.06
CA ALA A 20 0.45 -15.70 1.88
C ALA A 20 -0.51 -16.83 1.43
N ALA A 21 -0.98 -17.66 2.36
CA ALA A 21 -1.92 -18.74 2.07
C ALA A 21 -3.24 -18.20 1.52
N TRP A 22 -3.77 -17.13 2.11
CA TRP A 22 -4.97 -16.44 1.62
C TRP A 22 -4.74 -15.84 0.22
N GLY A 23 -3.65 -15.11 0.01
CA GLY A 23 -3.34 -14.44 -1.26
C GLY A 23 -3.15 -15.44 -2.41
N ILE A 24 -2.43 -16.53 -2.18
CA ILE A 24 -2.23 -17.62 -3.15
C ILE A 24 -3.56 -18.32 -3.46
N LYS A 25 -4.39 -18.58 -2.44
CA LYS A 25 -5.70 -19.21 -2.63
C LYS A 25 -6.61 -18.30 -3.46
N LYS A 26 -6.67 -17.01 -3.13
CA LYS A 26 -7.42 -15.99 -3.87
C LYS A 26 -6.96 -15.94 -5.33
N GLU A 27 -5.65 -15.81 -5.58
CA GLU A 27 -5.10 -15.76 -6.94
C GLU A 27 -5.47 -17.00 -7.76
N LYS A 28 -5.26 -18.20 -7.20
CA LYS A 28 -5.61 -19.46 -7.88
C LYS A 28 -7.08 -19.54 -8.26
N THR A 29 -7.97 -19.01 -7.41
CA THR A 29 -9.41 -18.98 -7.69
C THR A 29 -9.78 -17.88 -8.69
N LEU A 30 -9.13 -16.72 -8.65
CA LEU A 30 -9.45 -15.55 -9.50
C LEU A 30 -8.87 -15.67 -10.92
N LEU A 31 -7.72 -16.33 -11.07
CA LEU A 31 -7.03 -16.53 -12.34
C LEU A 31 -7.94 -17.09 -13.46
N PRO A 32 -8.71 -18.18 -13.27
CA PRO A 32 -9.60 -18.68 -14.33
C PRO A 32 -10.66 -17.66 -14.75
N PHE A 33 -11.20 -16.85 -13.82
CA PHE A 33 -12.15 -15.78 -14.18
C PHE A 33 -11.49 -14.69 -15.02
N GLY A 34 -10.26 -14.32 -14.68
CA GLY A 34 -9.47 -13.39 -15.50
C GLY A 34 -9.23 -13.92 -16.92
N ILE A 35 -8.90 -15.21 -17.04
CA ILE A 35 -8.72 -15.88 -18.34
C ILE A 35 -10.03 -15.91 -19.13
N ILE A 36 -11.15 -16.31 -18.51
CA ILE A 36 -12.47 -16.35 -19.16
C ILE A 36 -12.87 -14.95 -19.65
N ALA A 37 -12.70 -13.93 -18.81
CA ALA A 37 -13.01 -12.56 -19.19
C ALA A 37 -12.17 -12.08 -20.39
N ALA A 38 -10.86 -12.37 -20.41
CA ALA A 38 -10.00 -12.07 -21.55
C ALA A 38 -10.43 -12.82 -22.82
N ILE A 39 -10.86 -14.08 -22.72
CA ILE A 39 -11.38 -14.85 -23.87
C ILE A 39 -12.66 -14.20 -24.41
N ILE A 40 -13.58 -13.82 -23.53
CA ILE A 40 -14.83 -13.14 -23.91
C ILE A 40 -14.54 -11.84 -24.64
N GLU A 41 -13.57 -11.05 -24.17
CA GLU A 41 -13.15 -9.82 -24.86
C GLU A 41 -12.62 -10.10 -26.27
N VAL A 42 -11.73 -11.08 -26.44
CA VAL A 42 -11.19 -11.45 -27.77
C VAL A 42 -12.29 -11.90 -28.72
N LEU A 43 -13.24 -12.71 -28.24
CA LEU A 43 -14.40 -13.14 -29.03
C LEU A 43 -15.30 -11.95 -29.41
N GLY A 44 -15.55 -11.03 -28.47
CA GLY A 44 -16.33 -9.83 -28.71
C GLY A 44 -15.70 -8.92 -29.77
N VAL A 45 -14.38 -8.68 -29.69
CA VAL A 45 -13.64 -7.90 -30.69
C VAL A 45 -13.67 -8.59 -32.05
N THR A 46 -13.48 -9.92 -32.09
CA THR A 46 -13.51 -10.68 -33.34
C THR A 46 -14.90 -10.62 -34.00
N ALA A 47 -15.97 -10.81 -33.24
CA ALA A 47 -17.34 -10.70 -33.73
C ALA A 47 -17.64 -9.29 -34.26
N LEU A 48 -17.17 -8.24 -33.56
CA LEU A 48 -17.30 -6.86 -34.00
C LEU A 48 -16.57 -6.62 -35.33
N VAL A 49 -15.33 -7.12 -35.48
CA VAL A 49 -14.58 -6.99 -36.74
C VAL A 49 -15.30 -7.69 -37.90
N ILE A 50 -15.79 -8.91 -37.70
CA ILE A 50 -16.56 -9.65 -38.73
C ILE A 50 -17.82 -8.86 -39.13
N TYR A 51 -18.54 -8.32 -38.15
CA TYR A 51 -19.72 -7.48 -38.40
C TYR A 51 -19.36 -6.24 -39.22
N LEU A 52 -18.31 -5.50 -38.83
CA LEU A 52 -17.86 -4.30 -39.53
C LEU A 52 -17.36 -4.61 -40.95
N LEU A 53 -16.73 -5.76 -41.18
CA LEU A 53 -16.38 -6.22 -42.54
C LEU A 53 -17.63 -6.49 -43.38
N GLY A 54 -18.67 -7.10 -42.79
CA GLY A 54 -19.97 -7.30 -43.45
C GLY A 54 -20.65 -5.97 -43.83
N VAL A 55 -20.63 -4.98 -42.94
CA VAL A 55 -21.15 -3.63 -43.22
C VAL A 55 -20.33 -2.94 -44.29
N ARG A 56 -18.99 -3.05 -44.26
CA ARG A 56 -18.09 -2.52 -45.30
C ARG A 56 -18.44 -3.04 -46.69
N SER A 57 -18.79 -4.33 -46.80
CA SER A 57 -19.18 -4.93 -48.09
C SER A 57 -20.53 -4.44 -48.60
N ARG A 58 -21.38 -3.87 -47.74
CA ARG A 58 -22.73 -3.40 -48.10
C ARG A 58 -22.80 -1.89 -48.32
N GLU A 59 -22.04 -1.11 -47.56
CA GLU A 59 -22.17 0.35 -47.51
C GLU A 59 -20.93 1.07 -48.06
N PRO A 60 -21.04 1.81 -49.18
CA PRO A 60 -19.89 2.45 -49.84
C PRO A 60 -19.30 3.63 -49.06
N TYR A 61 -20.07 4.29 -48.18
CA TYR A 61 -19.61 5.41 -47.34
C TYR A 61 -18.95 4.97 -46.03
N PHE A 62 -18.95 3.67 -45.73
CA PHE A 62 -18.44 3.12 -44.47
C PHE A 62 -16.95 3.37 -44.26
N SER A 63 -16.16 3.41 -45.34
CA SER A 63 -14.73 3.75 -45.30
C SER A 63 -14.48 5.18 -44.83
N THR A 64 -15.28 6.15 -45.32
CA THR A 64 -15.22 7.56 -44.92
C THR A 64 -15.70 7.78 -43.48
N PHE A 65 -16.70 7.01 -43.04
CA PHE A 65 -17.13 7.03 -41.65
C PHE A 65 -16.03 6.54 -40.71
N LEU A 66 -15.40 5.39 -41.01
CA LEU A 66 -14.30 4.85 -40.21
C LEU A 66 -13.05 5.73 -40.22
N SER A 67 -12.71 6.39 -41.34
CA SER A 67 -11.57 7.31 -41.35
C SER A 67 -11.79 8.54 -40.47
N THR A 68 -13.04 8.99 -40.35
CA THR A 68 -13.40 10.18 -39.57
C THR A 68 -13.56 9.85 -38.07
N TRP A 69 -14.20 8.73 -37.76
CA TRP A 69 -14.61 8.39 -36.38
C TRP A 69 -13.89 7.18 -35.78
N GLY A 70 -13.15 6.42 -36.57
CA GLY A 70 -12.55 5.15 -36.14
C GLY A 70 -11.63 5.29 -34.92
N ASN A 71 -10.82 6.34 -34.87
CA ASN A 71 -9.94 6.60 -33.71
C ASN A 71 -10.74 6.92 -32.44
N VAL A 72 -11.82 7.70 -32.55
CA VAL A 72 -12.70 8.06 -31.42
C VAL A 72 -13.42 6.82 -30.91
N ILE A 73 -13.99 6.02 -31.82
CA ILE A 73 -14.69 4.78 -31.49
C ILE A 73 -13.73 3.78 -30.84
N GLY A 74 -12.53 3.61 -31.39
CA GLY A 74 -11.51 2.71 -30.83
C GLY A 74 -11.10 3.12 -29.41
N SER A 75 -10.85 4.41 -29.19
CA SER A 75 -10.48 4.94 -27.87
C SER A 75 -11.59 4.73 -26.85
N VAL A 76 -12.83 5.12 -27.17
CA VAL A 76 -13.98 4.96 -26.27
C VAL A 76 -14.23 3.48 -25.96
N SER A 77 -14.19 2.62 -26.99
CA SER A 77 -14.38 1.18 -26.83
C SER A 77 -13.33 0.56 -25.89
N TYR A 78 -12.07 0.96 -26.02
CA TYR A 78 -11.00 0.51 -25.12
C TYR A 78 -11.28 0.90 -23.66
N TRP A 79 -11.63 2.16 -23.39
CA TRP A 79 -11.96 2.61 -22.03
C TRP A 79 -13.21 1.93 -21.47
N VAL A 80 -14.23 1.71 -22.30
CA VAL A 80 -15.45 0.99 -21.91
C VAL A 80 -15.13 -0.46 -21.53
N THR A 81 -14.28 -1.12 -22.32
CA THR A 81 -13.87 -2.51 -22.08
C THR A 81 -13.09 -2.63 -20.77
N LEU A 82 -12.11 -1.75 -20.55
CA LEU A 82 -11.38 -1.68 -19.28
C LEU A 82 -12.31 -1.44 -18.08
N ALA A 83 -13.26 -0.50 -18.21
CA ALA A 83 -14.21 -0.21 -17.15
C ALA A 83 -15.10 -1.43 -16.84
N ALA A 84 -15.61 -2.11 -17.87
CA ALA A 84 -16.41 -3.33 -17.73
C ALA A 84 -15.62 -4.44 -17.04
N MET A 85 -14.37 -4.66 -17.46
CA MET A 85 -13.46 -5.65 -16.86
C MET A 85 -13.21 -5.37 -15.37
N ILE A 86 -12.97 -4.10 -15.01
CA ILE A 86 -12.82 -3.68 -13.62
C ILE A 86 -14.13 -3.92 -12.84
N LEU A 87 -15.28 -3.58 -13.41
CA LEU A 87 -16.60 -3.76 -12.79
C LEU A 87 -16.96 -5.23 -12.56
N VAL A 88 -16.42 -6.17 -13.34
CA VAL A 88 -16.64 -7.60 -13.12
C VAL A 88 -15.62 -8.16 -12.12
N LEU A 89 -14.33 -7.88 -12.32
CA LEU A 89 -13.28 -8.50 -11.52
C LEU A 89 -13.14 -7.90 -10.12
N LYS A 90 -13.37 -6.59 -9.92
CA LYS A 90 -13.23 -5.97 -8.60
C LYS A 90 -14.27 -6.49 -7.60
N PRO A 91 -15.58 -6.54 -7.91
CA PRO A 91 -16.55 -7.10 -6.99
C PRO A 91 -16.29 -8.58 -6.70
N LEU A 92 -15.88 -9.35 -7.72
CA LEU A 92 -15.52 -10.75 -7.52
C LEU A 92 -14.31 -10.90 -6.57
N ALA A 93 -13.30 -10.04 -6.71
CA ALA A 93 -12.17 -10.00 -5.79
C ALA A 93 -12.61 -9.67 -4.35
N LEU A 94 -13.51 -8.70 -4.16
CA LEU A 94 -14.06 -8.35 -2.85
C LEU A 94 -14.90 -9.49 -2.24
N LEU A 95 -15.67 -10.22 -3.06
CA LEU A 95 -16.40 -11.40 -2.62
C LEU A 95 -15.44 -12.49 -2.13
N PHE A 96 -14.33 -12.72 -2.83
CA PHE A 96 -13.31 -13.68 -2.37
C PHE A 96 -12.59 -13.21 -1.10
N ASP A 97 -12.38 -11.91 -0.93
CA ASP A 97 -11.84 -11.35 0.31
C ASP A 97 -12.76 -11.67 1.50
N LEU A 98 -14.08 -11.58 1.28
CA LEU A 98 -15.09 -11.93 2.27
C LEU A 98 -15.14 -13.44 2.54
N ILE A 99 -15.24 -14.26 1.48
CA ILE A 99 -15.41 -15.72 1.58
C ILE A 99 -14.16 -16.38 2.19
N PHE A 100 -12.97 -15.95 1.76
CA PHE A 100 -11.71 -16.51 2.23
C PHE A 100 -11.20 -15.86 3.52
N LYS A 101 -11.99 -14.95 4.12
CA LYS A 101 -11.67 -14.24 5.37
C LYS A 101 -10.28 -13.59 5.28
N LYS A 102 -10.18 -12.52 4.49
CA LYS A 102 -8.95 -11.73 4.35
C LYS A 102 -8.30 -11.49 5.73
N PRO A 103 -7.03 -11.87 5.93
CA PRO A 103 -6.30 -11.62 7.16
C PRO A 103 -6.22 -10.12 7.50
N ALA A 104 -5.93 -9.81 8.76
CA ALA A 104 -5.79 -8.43 9.21
C ALA A 104 -4.69 -7.70 8.43
N ASP A 105 -4.91 -6.40 8.22
CA ASP A 105 -3.90 -5.52 7.61
C ASP A 105 -2.71 -5.34 8.55
N PRO A 106 -1.54 -4.97 8.01
CA PRO A 106 -0.34 -4.77 8.81
C PRO A 106 -0.57 -3.67 9.84
N LYS A 107 0.14 -3.81 10.95
CA LYS A 107 0.18 -2.79 11.99
C LYS A 107 1.08 -1.66 11.50
N MET A 108 0.67 -0.43 11.78
CA MET A 108 1.41 0.79 11.49
C MET A 108 1.78 1.45 12.81
N LEU A 109 3.05 1.80 12.95
CA LEU A 109 3.58 2.57 14.06
C LEU A 109 3.73 4.02 13.63
N HIS A 110 2.95 4.91 14.23
CA HIS A 110 3.08 6.33 14.08
C HIS A 110 3.95 6.89 15.21
N LEU A 111 4.90 7.75 14.89
CA LEU A 111 5.78 8.40 15.85
C LEU A 111 5.71 9.92 15.71
N GLU A 112 5.56 10.61 16.83
CA GLU A 112 5.61 12.07 16.92
C GLU A 112 6.61 12.49 18.00
N PRO A 113 7.71 13.16 17.67
CA PRO A 113 8.56 13.76 18.68
C PRO A 113 7.89 14.95 19.37
N ARG A 114 8.08 15.02 20.67
CA ARG A 114 7.63 16.09 21.58
C ARG A 114 8.84 16.57 22.40
N GLU A 115 8.64 17.60 23.19
CA GLU A 115 9.74 18.16 24.00
C GLU A 115 10.31 17.16 25.02
N ASP A 116 9.43 16.34 25.60
CA ASP A 116 9.73 15.45 26.71
C ASP A 116 9.81 13.97 26.30
N GLY A 117 9.82 13.69 24.99
CA GLY A 117 10.00 12.34 24.48
C GLY A 117 9.35 12.11 23.11
N VAL A 118 9.09 10.85 22.79
CA VAL A 118 8.44 10.41 21.55
C VAL A 118 7.10 9.79 21.88
N VAL A 119 6.04 10.37 21.33
CA VAL A 119 4.69 9.80 21.39
C VAL A 119 4.56 8.78 20.27
N TYR A 120 3.99 7.62 20.58
CA TYR A 120 3.76 6.57 19.59
C TYR A 120 2.28 6.15 19.55
N HIS A 121 1.78 5.89 18.34
CA HIS A 121 0.46 5.31 18.11
C HIS A 121 0.59 4.06 17.25
N LEU A 122 0.20 2.91 17.81
CA LEU A 122 0.09 1.66 17.08
C LEU A 122 -1.33 1.52 16.54
N SER A 123 -1.46 1.39 15.23
CA SER A 123 -2.77 1.28 14.56
C SER A 123 -2.80 0.10 13.59
N CYS A 124 -3.98 -0.42 13.32
CA CYS A 124 -4.26 -1.34 12.22
C CYS A 124 -5.43 -0.75 11.44
N LYS A 125 -5.18 -0.31 10.20
CA LYS A 125 -6.10 0.56 9.44
C LYS A 125 -6.51 1.79 10.26
N GLU A 126 -7.80 1.97 10.50
CA GLU A 126 -8.39 3.08 11.25
C GLU A 126 -8.50 2.79 12.75
N LYS A 127 -8.20 1.56 13.19
CA LYS A 127 -8.30 1.19 14.59
C LYS A 127 -6.97 1.45 15.30
N VAL A 128 -6.99 2.34 16.26
CA VAL A 128 -5.88 2.51 17.21
C VAL A 128 -5.86 1.29 18.13
N LEU A 129 -4.77 0.53 18.08
CA LEU A 129 -4.55 -0.61 18.96
C LEU A 129 -3.99 -0.14 20.30
N GLN A 130 -2.99 0.73 20.24
CA GLN A 130 -2.27 1.20 21.42
C GLN A 130 -1.73 2.62 21.19
N GLN A 131 -1.54 3.36 22.28
CA GLN A 131 -0.92 4.66 22.29
C GLN A 131 -0.12 4.84 23.58
N GLY A 132 1.01 5.52 23.48
CA GLY A 132 1.85 5.78 24.64
C GLY A 132 2.91 6.80 24.33
N LYS A 133 3.82 6.97 25.29
CA LYS A 133 4.91 7.92 25.20
C LYS A 133 6.14 7.34 25.85
N LEU A 134 7.26 7.48 25.16
CA LEU A 134 8.58 7.11 25.64
C LEU A 134 9.35 8.39 25.91
N SER A 135 10.01 8.48 27.07
CA SER A 135 11.02 9.52 27.28
C SER A 135 12.18 9.35 26.30
N TRP A 136 13.00 10.39 26.15
CA TRP A 136 14.15 10.33 25.23
C TRP A 136 15.16 9.22 25.56
N GLU A 137 15.33 8.90 26.84
CA GLU A 137 16.25 7.83 27.26
C GLU A 137 15.63 6.45 27.06
N GLU A 138 14.33 6.28 27.33
CA GLU A 138 13.59 5.05 27.02
C GLU A 138 13.55 4.79 25.51
N TRP A 139 13.38 5.83 24.69
CA TRP A 139 13.42 5.73 23.24
C TRP A 139 14.76 5.17 22.74
N LYS A 140 15.89 5.69 23.25
CA LYS A 140 17.23 5.21 22.88
C LYS A 140 17.45 3.75 23.26
N GLN A 141 16.87 3.30 24.37
CA GLN A 141 16.98 1.89 24.81
C GLN A 141 16.03 0.97 24.05
N ALA A 142 14.87 1.48 23.65
CA ALA A 142 13.85 0.74 22.93
C ALA A 142 14.22 0.50 21.46
N VAL A 143 14.99 1.38 20.84
CA VAL A 143 15.31 1.33 19.41
C VAL A 143 16.63 0.59 19.17
N ASN A 144 16.60 -0.34 18.22
CA ASN A 144 17.78 -1.00 17.69
C ASN A 144 17.92 -0.67 16.20
N PRO A 145 18.77 0.31 15.85
CA PRO A 145 18.95 0.77 14.47
C PRO A 145 19.52 -0.29 13.53
N ASP A 146 20.43 -1.12 14.02
CA ASP A 146 21.14 -2.12 13.21
C ASP A 146 20.21 -3.21 12.69
N THR A 147 19.21 -3.58 13.49
CA THR A 147 18.22 -4.61 13.15
C THR A 147 16.88 -4.03 12.70
N ASN A 148 16.76 -2.70 12.64
CA ASN A 148 15.52 -1.96 12.36
C ASN A 148 14.35 -2.42 13.26
N ARG A 149 14.63 -2.62 14.55
CA ARG A 149 13.67 -3.08 15.54
C ARG A 149 13.39 -2.05 16.62
N ILE A 150 12.19 -2.05 17.15
CA ILE A 150 11.78 -1.21 18.26
C ILE A 150 11.03 -2.03 19.30
N TYR A 151 11.36 -1.84 20.57
CA TYR A 151 10.70 -2.47 21.70
C TYR A 151 9.58 -1.56 22.23
N ILE A 152 8.34 -2.00 22.11
CA ILE A 152 7.17 -1.25 22.58
C ILE A 152 6.30 -2.20 23.39
N GLU A 153 5.94 -1.82 24.62
CA GLU A 153 4.96 -2.53 25.47
C GLU A 153 5.18 -4.05 25.57
N GLY A 154 6.43 -4.48 25.76
CA GLY A 154 6.74 -5.89 25.98
C GLY A 154 7.08 -6.72 24.73
N GLN A 155 7.07 -6.12 23.53
CA GLN A 155 7.34 -6.84 22.28
C GLN A 155 8.34 -6.11 21.38
N TRP A 156 9.18 -6.89 20.69
CA TRP A 156 10.06 -6.40 19.64
C TRP A 156 9.31 -6.36 18.31
N LEU A 157 9.13 -5.17 17.77
CA LEU A 157 8.51 -4.91 16.47
C LEU A 157 9.61 -4.67 15.44
N THR A 158 9.54 -5.35 14.29
CA THR A 158 10.49 -5.13 13.19
C THR A 158 9.86 -4.18 12.19
N ILE A 159 10.51 -3.05 11.95
CA ILE A 159 10.03 -2.04 11.01
C ILE A 159 10.44 -2.44 9.59
N GLY A 160 9.48 -2.40 8.67
CA GLY A 160 9.73 -2.75 7.28
C GLY A 160 8.43 -2.86 6.48
N ALA A 161 8.53 -2.62 5.18
CA ALA A 161 7.40 -2.69 4.28
C ALA A 161 7.03 -4.16 3.99
N ASN A 162 5.73 -4.48 4.09
CA ASN A 162 5.22 -5.80 3.72
C ASN A 162 5.01 -5.85 2.19
N THR A 163 6.11 -6.06 1.47
CA THR A 163 6.12 -6.26 0.02
C THR A 163 5.79 -7.70 -0.37
N ILE A 164 5.52 -7.92 -1.66
CA ILE A 164 5.30 -9.27 -2.21
C ILE A 164 6.47 -10.21 -1.87
N GLU A 165 7.70 -9.71 -1.93
CA GLU A 165 8.91 -10.50 -1.64
C GLU A 165 9.06 -10.86 -0.16
N THR A 166 8.57 -9.99 0.73
CA THR A 166 8.60 -10.25 2.19
C THR A 166 7.47 -11.18 2.63
N ILE A 167 6.32 -11.15 1.94
CA ILE A 167 5.13 -11.90 2.31
C ILE A 167 5.13 -13.31 1.72
N TYR A 168 5.44 -13.43 0.42
CA TYR A 168 5.24 -14.67 -0.32
C TYR A 168 6.54 -15.46 -0.46
N PRO A 169 6.47 -16.81 -0.56
CA PRO A 169 7.63 -17.64 -0.89
C PRO A 169 8.24 -17.20 -2.23
N LYS A 170 9.56 -17.27 -2.35
CA LYS A 170 10.32 -16.80 -3.52
C LYS A 170 9.79 -17.40 -4.84
N GLU A 171 9.34 -18.64 -4.80
CA GLU A 171 8.84 -19.38 -5.97
C GLU A 171 7.45 -18.89 -6.42
N LYS A 172 6.76 -18.10 -5.58
CA LYS A 172 5.38 -17.63 -5.80
C LYS A 172 5.27 -16.10 -5.83
N CYS A 173 6.37 -15.36 -5.88
CA CYS A 173 6.38 -13.90 -5.97
C CYS A 173 5.90 -13.40 -7.35
N ARG A 174 4.57 -13.32 -7.55
CA ARG A 174 3.96 -12.79 -8.77
C ARG A 174 3.58 -11.32 -8.59
N PRO A 175 3.81 -10.43 -9.58
CA PRO A 175 3.53 -8.99 -9.45
C PRO A 175 2.07 -8.63 -9.16
N TRP A 176 1.13 -9.51 -9.51
CA TRP A 176 -0.31 -9.32 -9.34
C TRP A 176 -0.88 -9.91 -8.04
N LEU A 177 -0.04 -10.45 -7.16
CA LEU A 177 -0.48 -10.90 -5.84
C LEU A 177 -0.89 -9.71 -4.96
N ASP A 178 -1.85 -9.97 -4.07
CA ASP A 178 -2.34 -8.96 -3.12
C ASP A 178 -1.20 -8.54 -2.19
N ARG A 179 -1.08 -7.24 -1.96
CA ARG A 179 -0.17 -6.68 -0.96
C ARG A 179 -0.95 -5.65 -0.14
N PRO A 180 -0.64 -5.49 1.15
CA PRO A 180 -1.28 -4.46 1.95
C PRO A 180 -0.97 -3.06 1.41
N GLY A 181 -1.96 -2.18 1.50
CA GLY A 181 -1.81 -0.77 1.14
C GLY A 181 -1.18 0.01 2.28
N GLU A 182 0.14 -0.10 2.42
CA GLU A 182 0.90 0.64 3.43
C GLU A 182 1.15 2.08 2.94
N LYS A 183 0.78 3.06 3.75
CA LYS A 183 1.18 4.46 3.53
C LYS A 183 2.50 4.69 4.26
N ILE A 184 3.57 4.81 3.48
CA ILE A 184 4.90 5.08 4.00
C ILE A 184 5.21 6.54 3.70
N ASP A 185 5.37 7.33 4.75
CA ASP A 185 5.80 8.73 4.65
C ASP A 185 7.27 8.83 5.05
N GLY A 186 8.12 9.20 4.09
CA GLY A 186 9.55 9.38 4.31
C GLY A 186 10.35 8.08 4.43
N THR A 187 11.23 8.00 5.43
CA THR A 187 12.16 6.88 5.62
C THR A 187 11.59 5.83 6.57
N ILE A 188 11.85 4.56 6.28
CA ILE A 188 11.53 3.41 7.14
C ILE A 188 12.73 2.93 7.98
N GLN A 189 13.89 3.57 7.81
CA GLN A 189 15.12 3.19 8.48
C GLN A 189 15.21 3.90 9.83
N LEU A 190 15.14 3.13 10.92
CA LEU A 190 15.21 3.63 12.29
C LEU A 190 16.52 4.38 12.56
N ALA A 191 17.64 4.02 11.92
CA ALA A 191 18.89 4.77 12.04
C ALA A 191 18.75 6.23 11.57
N THR A 192 18.06 6.45 10.45
CA THR A 192 17.81 7.81 9.94
C THR A 192 16.82 8.55 10.83
N ILE A 193 15.77 7.87 11.28
CA ILE A 193 14.76 8.46 12.17
C ILE A 193 15.40 8.86 13.49
N GLN A 194 16.20 7.99 14.10
CA GLN A 194 16.92 8.29 15.33
C GLN A 194 17.80 9.53 15.17
N LYS A 195 18.57 9.63 14.09
CA LYS A 195 19.38 10.82 13.81
C LYS A 195 18.54 12.09 13.68
N ASN A 196 17.42 12.01 12.98
CA ASN A 196 16.51 13.15 12.83
C ASN A 196 15.92 13.58 14.19
N LEU A 197 15.51 12.60 15.00
CA LEU A 197 14.95 12.84 16.32
C LEU A 197 15.99 13.43 17.30
N GLU A 198 17.25 13.01 17.22
CA GLU A 198 18.35 13.61 17.97
C GLU A 198 18.60 15.06 17.53
N GLY A 199 18.56 15.34 16.24
CA GLY A 199 18.63 16.71 15.71
C GLY A 199 17.46 17.58 16.16
N TYR A 200 16.24 17.03 16.16
CA TYR A 200 15.05 17.71 16.67
C TYR A 200 15.19 18.06 18.15
N ARG A 201 15.67 17.11 18.97
CA ARG A 201 15.94 17.34 20.40
C ARG A 201 16.97 18.47 20.61
N ALA A 202 18.07 18.46 19.86
CA ALA A 202 19.09 19.51 19.96
C ALA A 202 18.52 20.90 19.62
N SER A 203 17.71 21.00 18.57
CA SER A 203 17.04 22.26 18.19
C SER A 203 16.08 22.76 19.27
N LEU A 204 15.36 21.86 19.96
CA LEU A 204 14.51 22.23 21.08
C LEU A 204 15.31 22.74 22.30
N GLU A 205 16.44 22.12 22.60
CA GLU A 205 17.33 22.56 23.68
C GLU A 205 17.93 23.95 23.39
N GLU A 206 18.31 24.23 22.14
CA GLU A 206 18.76 25.56 21.72
C GLU A 206 17.67 26.62 21.87
N LYS A 207 16.44 26.34 21.41
CA LYS A 207 15.30 27.25 21.60
C LYS A 207 15.01 27.55 23.07
N LYS A 208 15.15 26.55 23.94
CA LYS A 208 14.99 26.77 25.40
C LYS A 208 16.07 27.72 25.92
N ARG A 209 17.33 27.54 25.52
CA ARG A 209 18.44 28.45 25.90
C ARG A 209 18.23 29.87 25.38
N GLU A 210 17.75 30.04 24.14
CA GLU A 210 17.44 31.35 23.59
C GLU A 210 16.33 32.06 24.37
N MET A 211 15.26 31.35 24.72
CA MET A 211 14.17 31.91 25.53
C MET A 211 14.63 32.29 26.94
N GLU A 212 15.48 31.47 27.56
CA GLU A 212 16.08 31.79 28.87
C GLU A 212 17.00 33.00 28.79
N TRP A 213 17.80 33.12 27.73
CA TRP A 213 18.65 34.28 27.50
C TRP A 213 17.81 35.55 27.33
N LEU A 214 16.77 35.51 26.50
CA LEU A 214 15.83 36.62 26.31
C LEU A 214 15.14 37.03 27.62
N LYS A 215 14.78 36.07 28.47
CA LYS A 215 14.16 36.36 29.77
C LYS A 215 15.12 37.02 30.77
N ASN A 216 16.41 36.73 30.65
CA ASN A 216 17.44 37.25 31.56
C ASN A 216 18.07 38.57 31.08
N HIS A 217 17.95 38.91 29.78
CA HIS A 217 18.61 40.06 29.17
C HIS A 217 17.69 40.98 28.35
N GLY A 218 16.39 40.70 28.29
CA GLY A 218 15.34 41.56 27.71
C GLY A 218 14.46 42.16 28.80
#